data_AF-A0A953M476-F1
#
_entry.id   AF-A0A953M476-F1
#
_cell.length_a   1.000
_cell.length_b   1.000
_cell.length_c   1.000
_cell.angle_alpha   90.00
_cell.angle_beta   90.00
_cell.angle_gamma   90.00
#
_symmetry.space_group_name_H-M   'P 1'
#
loop_
_entity.id
_entity.type
_entity.pdbx_description
1 polymer ?
#
loop_
_entity_poly.entity_id
_entity_poly.type
_entity_poly.pdbx_seq_one_letter_code
_entity_poly.pdbx_strand_id
1 'polypeptide(L)'
;MSEEEEPIWHLIGAALLVAALLYFVSCGVVAIATWDSAFGNRVAKFTFVVSFIGLGIIFVVAEKMKVAKQRRLREERERDEQEVRDITEQRSYREELEKIPDAALRYFEGFPRKLSAAEDLLDKASTDYSEGAYAPFWQSIEQAAYLLGSYNDDVVQTSILARRHAELKPRYRGRSEPFPLSAPSAKATAIADASVQRLNHLVRTAQRSFEFSMIYEQRKTNQLLVAGFTTLAGALEGMGQRLSSSIGELTAAVESSSAGLRDSMDAVAQATQDQGARLDGAVRGGFGALAQRHDRALEMLDNIQRRRVPRPRGLRDGEY
;
A
#
# COMPACT_ATOMS: atom_id res chain seq x y z
N MET A 1 -36.92 -4.95 3.31
CA MET A 1 -37.96 -5.97 3.59
C MET A 1 -39.20 -5.21 4.02
N SER A 2 -40.31 -5.37 3.31
CA SER A 2 -41.52 -4.54 3.42
C SER A 2 -42.13 -4.56 4.82
N GLU A 3 -42.38 -3.38 5.39
CA GLU A 3 -43.09 -3.15 6.66
C GLU A 3 -44.53 -3.69 6.69
N GLU A 4 -45.03 -4.29 5.60
CA GLU A 4 -46.41 -4.75 5.46
C GLU A 4 -46.66 -6.20 5.96
N GLU A 5 -45.65 -6.98 6.37
CA GLU A 5 -45.86 -8.36 6.86
C GLU A 5 -46.08 -8.48 8.38
N GLU A 6 -45.91 -7.42 9.17
CA GLU A 6 -46.16 -7.47 10.63
C GLU A 6 -47.64 -7.70 11.07
N PRO A 7 -48.70 -7.23 10.38
CA PRO A 7 -50.06 -7.37 10.91
C PRO A 7 -50.59 -8.81 10.83
N ILE A 8 -50.09 -9.64 9.91
CA ILE A 8 -50.63 -10.99 9.67
C ILE A 8 -50.32 -11.94 10.84
N TRP A 9 -49.13 -11.82 11.44
CA TRP A 9 -48.73 -12.68 12.56
C TRP A 9 -49.44 -12.34 13.86
N HIS A 10 -49.73 -11.06 14.09
CA HIS A 10 -50.58 -10.63 15.20
C HIS A 10 -52.02 -11.11 15.03
N LEU A 11 -52.54 -11.11 13.80
CA LEU A 11 -53.87 -11.64 13.47
C LEU A 11 -53.95 -13.16 13.65
N ILE A 12 -52.96 -13.93 13.20
CA ILE A 12 -52.93 -15.39 13.39
C ILE A 12 -52.79 -15.74 14.87
N GLY A 13 -51.91 -15.04 15.60
CA GLY A 13 -51.75 -15.24 17.04
C GLY A 13 -53.03 -14.91 17.81
N ALA A 14 -53.70 -13.80 17.48
CA ALA A 14 -54.97 -13.43 18.06
C ALA A 14 -56.08 -14.43 17.72
N ALA A 15 -56.15 -14.90 16.47
CA ALA A 15 -57.13 -15.90 16.03
C ALA A 15 -56.97 -17.24 16.76
N LEU A 16 -55.74 -17.71 16.97
CA LEU A 16 -55.46 -18.93 17.74
C LEU A 16 -55.83 -18.77 19.22
N LEU A 17 -55.60 -17.59 19.79
CA LEU A 17 -55.95 -17.30 21.18
C LEU A 17 -57.47 -17.24 21.37
N VAL A 18 -58.19 -16.62 20.42
CA VAL A 18 -59.65 -16.61 20.38
C VAL A 18 -60.22 -18.02 20.20
N ALA A 19 -59.66 -18.82 19.28
CA ALA A 19 -60.08 -20.21 19.09
C ALA A 19 -59.85 -21.08 20.34
N ALA A 20 -58.72 -20.89 21.03
CA ALA A 20 -58.44 -21.56 22.30
C ALA A 20 -59.41 -21.13 23.42
N LEU A 21 -59.72 -19.83 23.51
CA LEU A 21 -60.72 -19.31 24.45
C LEU A 21 -62.11 -19.88 24.17
N LEU A 22 -62.54 -19.89 22.91
CA LEU A 22 -63.84 -20.47 22.50
C LEU A 22 -63.91 -21.96 22.80
N TYR A 23 -62.82 -22.71 22.56
CA TYR A 23 -62.73 -24.12 22.93
C TYR A 23 -62.82 -24.31 24.45
N PHE A 24 -62.15 -23.47 25.23
CA PHE A 24 -62.17 -23.53 26.70
C PHE A 24 -63.57 -23.22 27.25
N VAL A 25 -64.25 -22.21 26.71
CA VAL A 25 -65.63 -21.87 27.05
C VAL A 25 -66.58 -23.02 26.67
N SER A 26 -66.44 -23.58 25.47
CA SER A 26 -67.22 -24.74 25.02
C SER A 26 -67.04 -25.96 25.93
N CYS A 27 -65.80 -26.27 26.32
CA CYS A 27 -65.51 -27.34 27.27
C CYS A 27 -66.05 -27.05 28.68
N GLY A 28 -66.00 -25.79 29.13
CA GLY A 28 -66.56 -25.36 30.41
C GLY A 28 -68.08 -25.53 30.47
N VAL A 29 -68.80 -25.17 29.40
CA VAL A 29 -70.25 -25.36 29.28
C VAL A 29 -70.63 -26.85 29.35
N VAL A 30 -69.88 -27.72 28.64
CA VAL A 30 -70.10 -29.18 28.68
C VAL A 30 -69.78 -29.78 30.05
N ALA A 31 -68.74 -29.28 30.73
CA ALA A 31 -68.36 -29.74 32.07
C ALA A 31 -69.41 -29.33 33.13
N ILE A 32 -69.96 -28.11 33.05
CA ILE A 32 -71.04 -27.64 33.94
C ILE A 32 -72.32 -28.46 33.71
N ALA A 33 -72.65 -28.76 32.45
CA ALA A 33 -73.84 -29.54 32.11
C ALA A 33 -73.77 -31.02 32.55
N THR A 34 -72.57 -31.55 32.83
CA THR A 34 -72.36 -32.98 33.14
C THR A 34 -71.80 -33.24 34.55
N TRP A 35 -71.81 -32.22 35.41
CA TRP A 35 -71.12 -32.17 36.70
C TRP A 35 -71.53 -33.27 37.69
N ASP A 36 -72.78 -33.76 37.62
CA ASP A 36 -73.30 -34.77 38.57
C ASP A 36 -72.99 -36.23 38.16
N SER A 37 -72.19 -36.43 37.10
CA SER A 37 -71.84 -37.75 36.59
C SER A 37 -70.34 -38.06 36.78
N ALA A 38 -70.02 -39.31 37.13
CA ALA A 38 -68.63 -39.81 37.14
C ALA A 38 -67.93 -39.72 35.76
N PHE A 39 -68.68 -39.41 34.70
CA PHE A 39 -68.19 -39.13 33.37
C PHE A 39 -67.69 -37.68 33.23
N GLY A 40 -68.43 -36.69 33.76
CA GLY A 40 -68.07 -35.26 33.72
C GLY A 40 -66.71 -34.95 34.36
N ASN A 41 -66.40 -35.57 35.51
CA ASN A 41 -65.10 -35.40 36.18
C ASN A 41 -63.92 -35.95 35.34
N ARG A 42 -64.13 -37.05 34.59
CA ARG A 42 -63.10 -37.61 33.70
C ARG A 42 -62.86 -36.71 32.49
N VAL A 43 -63.93 -36.15 31.91
CA VAL A 43 -63.84 -35.20 30.79
C VAL A 43 -63.15 -33.91 31.22
N ALA A 44 -63.49 -33.36 32.39
CA ALA A 44 -62.88 -32.14 32.92
C ALA A 44 -61.37 -32.28 33.19
N LYS A 45 -60.92 -33.43 33.70
CA LYS A 45 -59.47 -33.69 33.89
C LYS A 45 -58.74 -33.80 32.55
N PHE A 46 -59.34 -34.45 31.56
CA PHE A 46 -58.75 -34.59 30.24
C PHE A 46 -58.64 -33.25 29.51
N THR A 47 -59.68 -32.43 29.54
CA THR A 47 -59.67 -31.09 28.91
C THR A 47 -58.67 -30.15 29.57
N PHE A 48 -58.52 -30.21 30.89
CA PHE A 48 -57.48 -29.47 31.61
C PHE A 48 -56.08 -29.89 31.13
N VAL A 49 -55.77 -31.18 31.11
CA VAL A 49 -54.45 -31.68 30.66
C VAL A 49 -54.16 -31.29 29.21
N VAL A 50 -55.12 -31.44 28.30
CA VAL A 50 -54.96 -31.08 26.89
C VAL A 50 -54.73 -29.57 26.72
N SER A 51 -55.40 -28.74 27.53
CA SER A 51 -55.23 -27.28 27.49
C SER A 51 -53.83 -26.86 27.94
N PHE A 52 -53.29 -27.47 29.00
CA PHE A 52 -51.92 -27.20 29.46
C PHE A 52 -50.87 -27.63 28.42
N ILE A 53 -51.09 -28.77 27.76
CA ILE A 53 -50.21 -29.24 26.67
C ILE A 53 -50.27 -28.26 25.49
N GLY A 54 -51.47 -27.81 25.09
CA GLY A 54 -51.65 -26.83 24.02
C GLY A 54 -50.96 -25.49 24.29
N LEU A 55 -51.12 -24.95 25.51
CA LEU A 55 -50.44 -23.73 25.94
C LEU A 55 -48.91 -23.89 25.98
N GLY A 56 -48.42 -25.03 26.47
CA GLY A 56 -46.99 -25.35 26.47
C GLY A 56 -46.38 -25.39 25.07
N ILE A 57 -47.08 -25.99 24.10
CA ILE A 57 -46.66 -26.02 22.70
C ILE A 57 -46.60 -24.60 22.11
N ILE A 58 -47.64 -23.79 22.34
CA ILE A 58 -47.68 -22.39 21.85
C ILE A 58 -46.52 -21.58 22.44
N PHE A 59 -46.24 -21.74 23.73
CA PHE A 59 -45.12 -21.05 24.41
C PHE A 59 -43.76 -21.43 23.78
N VAL A 60 -43.51 -22.73 23.59
CA VAL A 60 -42.27 -23.22 22.96
C VAL A 60 -42.11 -22.74 21.52
N VAL A 61 -43.20 -22.71 20.73
CA VAL A 61 -43.17 -22.19 19.36
C VAL A 61 -42.87 -20.69 19.35
N ALA A 62 -43.52 -19.91 20.23
CA ALA A 62 -43.28 -18.47 20.34
C ALA A 62 -41.84 -18.15 20.77
N GLU A 63 -41.26 -18.93 21.69
CA GLU A 63 -39.89 -18.75 22.15
C GLU A 63 -38.87 -19.12 21.05
N LYS A 64 -39.09 -20.22 20.32
CA LYS A 64 -38.27 -20.58 19.15
C LYS A 64 -38.32 -19.50 18.06
N MET A 65 -39.48 -18.91 17.79
CA MET A 65 -39.61 -17.84 16.80
C MET A 65 -38.90 -16.55 17.24
N LYS A 66 -38.95 -16.19 18.53
CA LYS A 66 -38.18 -15.05 19.06
C LYS A 66 -36.68 -15.26 18.91
N VAL A 67 -36.18 -16.45 19.25
CA VAL A 67 -34.76 -16.81 19.06
C VAL A 67 -34.36 -16.80 17.59
N ALA A 68 -35.22 -17.32 16.70
CA ALA A 68 -34.96 -17.27 15.25
C ALA A 68 -34.93 -15.83 14.70
N LYS A 69 -35.84 -14.95 15.13
CA LYS A 69 -35.84 -13.53 14.74
C LYS A 69 -34.59 -12.81 15.26
N GLN A 70 -34.17 -13.07 16.50
CA GLN A 70 -32.94 -12.51 17.05
C GLN A 70 -31.69 -13.00 16.32
N ARG A 71 -31.63 -14.28 15.93
CA ARG A 71 -30.51 -14.80 15.13
C ARG A 71 -30.43 -14.13 13.76
N ARG A 72 -31.56 -14.01 13.05
CA ARG A 72 -31.62 -13.30 11.76
C ARG A 72 -31.16 -11.84 11.89
N LEU A 73 -31.62 -11.13 12.92
CA LEU A 73 -31.23 -9.75 13.16
C LEU A 73 -29.73 -9.61 13.49
N ARG A 74 -29.14 -10.58 14.21
CA ARG A 74 -27.70 -10.61 14.49
C ARG A 74 -26.89 -10.89 13.23
N GLU A 75 -27.30 -11.88 12.44
CA GLU A 75 -26.67 -12.21 11.15
C GLU A 75 -26.75 -11.03 10.16
N GLU A 76 -27.87 -10.33 10.11
CA GLU A 76 -28.04 -9.13 9.28
C GLU A 76 -27.14 -8.00 9.76
N ARG A 77 -27.07 -7.72 11.06
CA ARG A 77 -26.13 -6.74 11.63
C ARG A 77 -24.67 -7.11 11.37
N GLU A 78 -24.31 -8.38 11.51
CA GLU A 78 -22.95 -8.85 11.25
C GLU A 78 -22.58 -8.67 9.77
N ARG A 79 -23.52 -8.91 8.85
CA ARG A 79 -23.35 -8.64 7.41
C ARG A 79 -23.21 -7.16 7.11
N ASP A 80 -24.09 -6.33 7.67
CA ASP A 80 -24.05 -4.87 7.49
C ASP A 80 -22.72 -4.31 8.03
N GLU A 81 -22.27 -4.77 9.20
CA GLU A 81 -20.99 -4.38 9.77
C GLU A 81 -19.81 -4.86 8.92
N GLN A 82 -19.87 -6.08 8.36
CA GLN A 82 -18.85 -6.57 7.44
C GLN A 82 -18.82 -5.74 6.16
N GLU A 83 -19.97 -5.39 5.59
CA GLU A 83 -20.06 -4.57 4.39
C GLU A 83 -19.50 -3.16 4.63
N VAL A 84 -19.82 -2.54 5.77
CA VAL A 84 -19.27 -1.23 6.15
C VAL A 84 -17.75 -1.30 6.35
N ARG A 85 -17.23 -2.38 6.97
CA ARG A 85 -15.78 -2.61 7.11
C ARG A 85 -15.11 -2.75 5.74
N ASP A 86 -15.66 -3.58 4.87
CA ASP A 86 -15.18 -3.79 3.50
C ASP A 86 -15.14 -2.48 2.71
N ILE A 87 -16.21 -1.68 2.74
CA ILE A 87 -16.29 -0.38 2.05
C ILE A 87 -15.23 0.58 2.58
N THR A 88 -15.05 0.62 3.89
CA THR A 88 -14.08 1.50 4.55
C THR A 88 -12.65 1.11 4.17
N GLU A 89 -12.32 -0.20 4.15
CA GLU A 89 -11.03 -0.70 3.71
C GLU A 89 -10.77 -0.39 2.22
N GLN A 90 -11.75 -0.62 1.35
CA GLN A 90 -11.61 -0.32 -0.08
C GLN A 90 -11.39 1.18 -0.33
N ARG A 91 -12.02 2.05 0.47
CA ARG A 91 -11.79 3.49 0.41
C ARG A 91 -10.37 3.84 0.86
N SER A 92 -9.89 3.26 1.95
CA SER A 92 -8.50 3.43 2.41
C SER A 92 -7.49 2.99 1.36
N TYR A 93 -7.69 1.82 0.74
CA TYR A 93 -6.81 1.34 -0.34
C TYR A 93 -6.80 2.30 -1.54
N ARG A 94 -7.97 2.80 -1.94
CA ARG A 94 -8.08 3.78 -3.02
C ARG A 94 -7.29 5.05 -2.71
N GLU A 95 -7.50 5.63 -1.54
CA GLU A 95 -6.83 6.88 -1.13
C GLU A 95 -5.31 6.73 -1.05
N GLU A 96 -4.79 5.57 -0.63
CA GLU A 96 -3.36 5.28 -0.66
C GLU A 96 -2.84 5.07 -2.09
N LEU A 97 -3.53 4.28 -2.90
CA LEU A 97 -3.14 3.99 -4.29
C LEU A 97 -3.18 5.24 -5.19
N GLU A 98 -4.04 6.22 -4.91
CA GLU A 98 -4.06 7.50 -5.61
C GLU A 98 -2.85 8.39 -5.25
N LYS A 99 -2.33 8.29 -4.01
CA LYS A 99 -1.22 9.14 -3.54
C LYS A 99 0.17 8.61 -3.89
N ILE A 100 0.31 7.27 -3.98
CA ILE A 100 1.61 6.62 -4.18
C ILE A 100 2.31 7.05 -5.50
N PRO A 101 1.64 7.04 -6.67
CA PRO A 101 2.28 7.39 -7.94
C PRO A 101 2.86 8.81 -7.93
N ASP A 102 2.09 9.78 -7.45
CA ASP A 102 2.51 11.17 -7.37
C ASP A 102 3.70 11.36 -6.42
N ALA A 103 3.69 10.67 -5.27
CA ALA A 103 4.81 10.70 -4.34
C ALA A 103 6.08 10.09 -4.97
N ALA A 104 5.96 8.94 -5.63
CA ALA A 104 7.07 8.26 -6.28
C ALA A 104 7.70 9.13 -7.38
N LEU A 105 6.88 9.80 -8.20
CA LEU A 105 7.37 10.71 -9.23
C LEU A 105 8.05 11.94 -8.66
N ARG A 106 7.57 12.52 -7.56
CA ARG A 106 8.23 13.66 -6.92
C ARG A 106 9.65 13.31 -6.47
N TYR A 107 9.87 12.13 -5.92
CA TYR A 107 11.21 11.63 -5.59
C TYR A 107 12.04 11.41 -6.85
N PHE A 108 11.49 10.72 -7.86
CA PHE A 108 12.18 10.44 -9.11
C PHE A 108 12.63 11.70 -9.87
N GLU A 109 11.80 12.75 -9.89
CA GLU A 109 12.15 14.06 -10.45
C GLU A 109 13.23 14.82 -9.65
N GLY A 110 13.44 14.44 -8.40
CA GLY A 110 14.54 14.91 -7.57
C GLY A 110 15.89 14.33 -7.99
N PHE A 111 15.90 13.10 -8.51
CA PHE A 111 17.12 12.33 -8.80
C PHE A 111 18.10 13.10 -9.71
N PRO A 112 17.70 13.61 -10.89
CA PRO A 112 18.64 14.24 -11.80
C PRO A 112 19.22 15.53 -11.23
N ARG A 113 18.42 16.30 -10.47
CA ARG A 113 18.87 17.56 -9.86
C ARG A 113 19.94 17.32 -8.81
N LYS A 114 19.71 16.37 -7.90
CA LYS A 114 20.68 16.01 -6.86
C LYS A 114 21.97 15.45 -7.47
N LEU A 115 21.83 14.59 -8.48
CA LEU A 115 22.97 13.97 -9.15
C LEU A 115 23.80 14.98 -9.96
N SER A 116 23.15 15.88 -10.70
CA SER A 116 23.84 16.96 -11.42
C SER A 116 24.59 17.87 -10.47
N ALA A 117 23.95 18.31 -9.39
CA ALA A 117 24.59 19.18 -8.39
C ALA A 117 25.77 18.47 -7.69
N ALA A 118 25.67 17.15 -7.46
CA ALA A 118 26.80 16.37 -6.96
C ALA A 118 27.96 16.34 -7.95
N GLU A 119 27.70 16.14 -9.24
CA GLU A 119 28.73 16.18 -10.28
C GLU A 119 29.39 17.56 -10.40
N ASP A 120 28.61 18.65 -10.35
CA ASP A 120 29.15 20.01 -10.39
C ASP A 120 30.11 20.27 -9.21
N LEU A 121 29.81 19.73 -8.02
CA LEU A 121 30.71 19.78 -6.87
C LEU A 121 31.95 18.89 -7.03
N LEU A 122 31.84 17.74 -7.70
CA LEU A 122 32.99 16.89 -8.02
C LEU A 122 33.89 17.50 -9.09
N ASP A 123 33.33 18.25 -10.05
CA ASP A 123 34.05 19.07 -11.00
C ASP A 123 34.83 20.17 -10.26
N LYS A 124 34.14 20.91 -9.39
CA LYS A 124 34.76 21.94 -8.56
C LYS A 124 35.88 21.37 -7.66
N ALA A 125 35.64 20.25 -6.99
CA ALA A 125 36.66 19.59 -6.18
C ALA A 125 37.88 19.19 -7.03
N SER A 126 37.68 18.75 -8.27
CA SER A 126 38.82 18.45 -9.16
C SER A 126 39.63 19.70 -9.49
N THR A 127 39.00 20.84 -9.71
CA THR A 127 39.68 22.12 -9.95
C THR A 127 40.42 22.59 -8.69
N ASP A 128 39.72 22.63 -7.54
CA ASP A 128 40.27 23.03 -6.25
C ASP A 128 41.51 22.16 -5.89
N TYR A 129 41.46 20.86 -6.19
CA TYR A 129 42.61 19.96 -6.02
C TYR A 129 43.81 20.38 -6.89
N SER A 130 43.58 20.67 -8.17
CA SER A 130 44.65 21.08 -9.09
C SER A 130 45.29 22.43 -8.75
N GLU A 131 44.53 23.31 -8.10
CA GLU A 131 44.98 24.62 -7.64
C GLU A 131 45.61 24.59 -6.25
N GLY A 132 45.62 23.44 -5.56
CA GLY A 132 46.09 23.33 -4.18
C GLY A 132 45.17 24.02 -3.16
N ALA A 133 43.90 24.23 -3.51
CA ALA A 133 42.90 24.87 -2.65
C ALA A 133 42.34 23.85 -1.64
N TYR A 134 43.06 23.66 -0.53
CA TYR A 134 42.79 22.57 0.42
C TYR A 134 41.40 22.60 1.08
N ALA A 135 41.00 23.71 1.68
CA ALA A 135 39.72 23.81 2.37
C ALA A 135 38.51 23.81 1.41
N PRO A 136 38.52 24.56 0.29
CA PRO A 136 37.47 24.49 -0.73
C PRO A 136 37.26 23.08 -1.29
N PHE A 137 38.35 22.34 -1.55
CA PHE A 137 38.29 20.94 -1.98
C PHE A 137 37.46 20.09 -1.03
N TRP A 138 37.79 20.09 0.27
CA TRP A 138 37.08 19.26 1.25
C TRP A 138 35.62 19.69 1.46
N GLN A 139 35.33 20.98 1.35
CA GLN A 139 33.95 21.47 1.38
C GLN A 139 33.14 20.92 0.20
N SER A 140 33.71 20.93 -1.01
CA SER A 140 33.06 20.39 -2.20
C SER A 140 32.83 18.86 -2.07
N ILE A 141 33.80 18.12 -1.53
CA ILE A 141 33.68 16.67 -1.24
C ILE A 141 32.56 16.39 -0.23
N GLU A 142 32.50 17.13 0.87
CA GLU A 142 31.45 16.97 1.90
C GLU A 142 30.06 17.24 1.34
N GLN A 143 29.90 18.30 0.54
CA GLN A 143 28.62 18.64 -0.08
C GLN A 143 28.22 17.62 -1.16
N ALA A 144 29.17 17.10 -1.94
CA ALA A 144 28.90 16.04 -2.90
C ALA A 144 28.46 14.75 -2.20
N ALA A 145 29.13 14.37 -1.12
CA ALA A 145 28.74 13.24 -0.27
C ALA A 145 27.33 13.43 0.32
N TYR A 146 27.01 14.65 0.79
CA TYR A 146 25.66 15.00 1.26
C TYR A 146 24.61 14.76 0.16
N LEU A 147 24.82 15.27 -1.06
CA LEU A 147 23.85 15.14 -2.14
C LEU A 147 23.67 13.70 -2.61
N LEU A 148 24.73 12.92 -2.68
CA LEU A 148 24.68 11.49 -3.02
C LEU A 148 23.99 10.67 -1.91
N GLY A 149 24.19 11.01 -0.64
CA GLY A 149 23.41 10.45 0.46
C GLY A 149 21.92 10.79 0.33
N SER A 150 21.59 12.06 0.11
CA SER A 150 20.20 12.49 -0.06
C SER A 150 19.53 11.88 -1.30
N TYR A 151 20.30 11.59 -2.36
CA TYR A 151 19.84 10.84 -3.52
C TYR A 151 19.49 9.40 -3.13
N ASN A 152 20.35 8.73 -2.37
CA ASN A 152 20.08 7.38 -1.87
C ASN A 152 18.79 7.32 -1.04
N ASP A 153 18.54 8.32 -0.18
CA ASP A 153 17.34 8.36 0.63
C ASP A 153 16.07 8.44 -0.24
N ASP A 154 16.08 9.24 -1.30
CA ASP A 154 14.93 9.29 -2.23
C ASP A 154 14.75 7.96 -2.98
N VAL A 155 15.83 7.26 -3.35
CA VAL A 155 15.78 5.91 -3.94
C VAL A 155 15.10 4.93 -2.97
N VAL A 156 15.47 4.96 -1.69
CA VAL A 156 14.87 4.13 -0.64
C VAL A 156 13.38 4.45 -0.48
N GLN A 157 13.01 5.74 -0.40
CA GLN A 157 11.59 6.13 -0.29
C GLN A 157 10.77 5.67 -1.50
N THR A 158 11.34 5.80 -2.70
CA THR A 158 10.69 5.32 -3.93
C THR A 158 10.50 3.80 -3.91
N SER A 159 11.47 3.04 -3.39
CA SER A 159 11.38 1.58 -3.22
C SER A 159 10.27 1.19 -2.23
N ILE A 160 10.15 1.89 -1.10
CA ILE A 160 9.08 1.68 -0.12
C ILE A 160 7.72 1.92 -0.77
N LEU A 161 7.57 3.00 -1.54
CA LEU A 161 6.34 3.32 -2.27
C LEU A 161 6.01 2.25 -3.31
N ALA A 162 6.99 1.76 -4.06
CA ALA A 162 6.81 0.68 -5.03
C ALA A 162 6.33 -0.62 -4.37
N ARG A 163 6.94 -1.02 -3.23
CA ARG A 163 6.51 -2.19 -2.45
C ARG A 163 5.10 -2.02 -1.90
N ARG A 164 4.79 -0.84 -1.35
CA ARG A 164 3.45 -0.54 -0.82
C ARG A 164 2.39 -0.60 -1.92
N HIS A 165 2.70 -0.07 -3.10
CA HIS A 165 1.82 -0.18 -4.26
C HIS A 165 1.58 -1.64 -4.65
N ALA A 166 2.65 -2.45 -4.76
CA ALA A 166 2.56 -3.88 -5.07
C ALA A 166 1.72 -4.66 -4.03
N GLU A 167 1.78 -4.28 -2.75
CA GLU A 167 1.00 -4.90 -1.67
C GLU A 167 -0.50 -4.55 -1.73
N LEU A 168 -0.81 -3.27 -1.93
CA LEU A 168 -2.19 -2.77 -1.89
C LEU A 168 -2.99 -3.10 -3.15
N LYS A 169 -2.32 -3.08 -4.30
CA LYS A 169 -2.94 -3.27 -5.61
C LYS A 169 -3.83 -4.52 -5.70
N PRO A 170 -3.40 -5.74 -5.30
CA PRO A 170 -4.24 -6.94 -5.37
C PRO A 170 -5.39 -6.96 -4.36
N ARG A 171 -5.33 -6.16 -3.29
CA ARG A 171 -6.40 -6.07 -2.27
C ARG A 171 -7.50 -5.07 -2.66
N TYR A 172 -7.20 -4.18 -3.59
CA TYR A 172 -8.15 -3.19 -4.10
C TYR A 172 -8.98 -3.76 -5.25
N ARG A 173 -10.31 -3.77 -5.08
CA ARG A 173 -11.25 -4.29 -6.09
C ARG A 173 -11.44 -3.34 -7.28
N GLY A 174 -11.07 -2.07 -7.13
CA GLY A 174 -11.24 -1.05 -8.17
C GLY A 174 -10.05 -0.95 -9.13
N ARG A 175 -10.19 -0.08 -10.13
CA ARG A 175 -9.09 0.26 -11.04
C ARG A 175 -8.17 1.26 -10.35
N SER A 176 -6.87 0.96 -10.28
CA SER A 176 -5.84 1.95 -9.93
C SER A 176 -4.83 2.08 -11.07
N GLU A 177 -4.16 3.23 -11.12
CA GLU A 177 -3.08 3.47 -12.04
C GLU A 177 -1.90 2.52 -11.77
N PRO A 178 -1.12 2.15 -12.78
CA PRO A 178 0.11 1.40 -12.59
C PRO A 178 1.14 2.28 -11.89
N PHE A 179 2.12 1.63 -11.27
CA PHE A 179 3.25 2.33 -10.70
C PHE A 179 4.00 3.11 -11.80
N PRO A 180 4.35 4.39 -11.58
CA PRO A 180 4.79 5.28 -12.65
C PRO A 180 6.24 5.07 -13.07
N LEU A 181 6.98 4.16 -12.43
CA LEU A 181 8.36 3.84 -12.79
C LEU A 181 8.45 2.46 -13.45
N SER A 182 9.30 2.36 -14.46
CA SER A 182 9.62 1.09 -15.13
C SER A 182 10.95 0.53 -14.60
N ALA A 183 11.14 -0.78 -14.72
CA ALA A 183 12.41 -1.41 -14.33
C ALA A 183 13.65 -0.84 -15.07
N PRO A 184 13.58 -0.56 -16.39
CA PRO A 184 14.63 0.20 -17.08
C PRO A 184 14.92 1.57 -16.45
N SER A 185 13.87 2.30 -16.03
CA SER A 185 14.02 3.61 -15.40
C SER A 185 14.69 3.52 -14.03
N ALA A 186 14.37 2.49 -13.25
CA ALA A 186 15.07 2.18 -12.01
C ALA A 186 16.54 1.81 -12.26
N LYS A 187 16.86 1.09 -13.34
CA LYS A 187 18.25 0.79 -13.69
C LYS A 187 19.02 2.03 -14.13
N ALA A 188 18.37 2.99 -14.78
CA ALA A 188 18.99 4.27 -15.15
C ALA A 188 19.49 5.06 -13.92
N THR A 189 18.94 4.81 -12.73
CA THR A 189 19.42 5.46 -11.50
C THR A 189 20.80 4.97 -11.05
N ALA A 190 21.31 3.87 -11.63
CA ALA A 190 22.67 3.34 -11.39
C ALA A 190 23.79 4.27 -11.88
N ILE A 191 23.46 5.33 -12.65
CA ILE A 191 24.42 6.38 -13.04
C ILE A 191 25.13 6.98 -11.81
N ALA A 192 24.45 7.01 -10.66
CA ALA A 192 24.98 7.50 -9.41
C ALA A 192 26.14 6.64 -8.84
N ASP A 193 26.28 5.37 -9.21
CA ASP A 193 27.41 4.53 -8.79
C ASP A 193 28.74 5.11 -9.30
N ALA A 194 28.75 5.60 -10.54
CA ALA A 194 29.95 6.22 -11.11
C ALA A 194 30.26 7.60 -10.48
N SER A 195 29.26 8.31 -9.95
CA SER A 195 29.49 9.53 -9.14
C SER A 195 30.15 9.20 -7.80
N VAL A 196 29.70 8.13 -7.14
CA VAL A 196 30.34 7.65 -5.90
C VAL A 196 31.76 7.16 -6.16
N GLN A 197 32.00 6.45 -7.25
CA GLN A 197 33.36 6.03 -7.64
C GLN A 197 34.27 7.25 -7.89
N ARG A 198 33.74 8.29 -8.53
CA ARG A 198 34.46 9.54 -8.78
C ARG A 198 34.79 10.30 -7.49
N LEU A 199 33.83 10.41 -6.56
CA LEU A 199 34.05 10.93 -5.21
C LEU A 199 35.20 10.20 -4.51
N ASN A 200 35.13 8.87 -4.45
CA ASN A 200 36.14 8.04 -3.80
C ASN A 200 37.52 8.16 -4.48
N HIS A 201 37.55 8.29 -5.80
CA HIS A 201 38.79 8.50 -6.54
C HIS A 201 39.45 9.84 -6.20
N LEU A 202 38.68 10.93 -6.14
CA LEU A 202 39.19 12.26 -5.77
C LEU A 202 39.71 12.27 -4.34
N VAL A 203 38.96 11.71 -3.39
CA VAL A 203 39.40 11.62 -1.98
C VAL A 203 40.69 10.81 -1.87
N ARG A 204 40.76 9.64 -2.52
CA ARG A 204 41.97 8.80 -2.51
C ARG A 204 43.17 9.51 -3.13
N THR A 205 42.94 10.34 -4.13
CA THR A 205 43.99 11.13 -4.80
C THR A 205 44.48 12.26 -3.89
N ALA A 206 43.57 12.96 -3.22
CA ALA A 206 43.90 13.99 -2.24
C ALA A 206 44.68 13.43 -1.03
N GLN A 207 44.29 12.27 -0.50
CA GLN A 207 44.99 11.61 0.60
C GLN A 207 46.45 11.22 0.31
N ARG A 208 46.88 11.24 -0.95
CA ARG A 208 48.30 11.02 -1.30
C ARG A 208 49.17 12.25 -1.06
N SER A 209 48.58 13.45 -0.95
CA SER A 209 49.28 14.65 -0.50
C SER A 209 49.15 14.78 1.02
N PHE A 210 50.26 15.12 1.67
CA PHE A 210 50.34 15.27 3.11
C PHE A 210 49.37 16.35 3.63
N GLU A 211 49.34 17.51 2.95
CA GLU A 211 48.54 18.69 3.32
C GLU A 211 47.04 18.38 3.26
N PHE A 212 46.59 17.76 2.17
CA PHE A 212 45.20 17.33 2.03
C PHE A 212 44.85 16.23 3.05
N SER A 213 45.74 15.26 3.28
CA SER A 213 45.52 14.18 4.24
C SER A 213 45.40 14.69 5.68
N MET A 214 46.20 15.68 6.08
CA MET A 214 46.13 16.28 7.42
C MET A 214 44.76 16.91 7.68
N ILE A 215 44.20 17.62 6.69
CA ILE A 215 42.86 18.22 6.81
C ILE A 215 41.77 17.15 6.80
N TYR A 216 41.93 16.08 6.00
CA TYR A 216 41.03 14.93 6.04
C TYR A 216 40.96 14.31 7.45
N GLU A 217 42.11 14.08 8.08
CA GLU A 217 42.18 13.49 9.42
C GLU A 217 41.44 14.33 10.48
N GLN A 218 41.44 15.66 10.32
CA GLN A 218 40.68 16.56 11.19
C GLN A 218 39.18 16.51 10.90
N ARG A 219 38.78 16.32 9.64
CA ARG A 219 37.38 16.43 9.19
C ARG A 219 36.64 15.09 9.11
N LYS A 220 37.34 13.96 9.12
CA LYS A 220 36.73 12.64 8.90
C LYS A 220 35.67 12.26 9.93
N THR A 221 35.75 12.84 11.13
CA THR A 221 34.78 12.67 12.24
C THR A 221 33.69 13.75 12.26
N ASN A 222 33.75 14.73 11.35
CA ASN A 222 32.69 15.72 11.23
C ASN A 222 31.37 14.99 10.98
N GLN A 223 30.36 15.39 11.74
CA GLN A 223 29.04 14.78 11.65
C GLN A 223 28.41 15.14 10.31
N LEU A 224 28.45 14.18 9.39
CA LEU A 224 27.69 14.22 8.16
C LEU A 224 26.41 13.41 8.43
N LEU A 225 25.44 13.98 9.15
CA LEU A 225 24.15 13.35 9.47
C LEU A 225 23.27 13.24 8.22
N VAL A 226 23.70 12.44 7.25
CA VAL A 226 23.03 12.30 5.97
C VAL A 226 23.02 10.83 5.59
N ALA A 227 21.84 10.36 5.17
CA ALA A 227 21.62 8.99 4.71
C ALA A 227 22.15 7.94 5.68
N GLY A 228 21.92 8.11 6.99
CA GLY A 228 22.28 7.13 8.02
C GLY A 228 23.78 6.91 8.23
N PHE A 229 24.65 7.73 7.64
CA PHE A 229 26.06 7.80 8.02
C PHE A 229 26.21 8.83 9.13
N THR A 230 27.11 8.56 10.08
CA THR A 230 27.38 9.46 11.21
C THR A 230 28.59 10.35 10.96
N THR A 231 29.45 9.98 10.00
CA THR A 231 30.73 10.62 9.70
C THR A 231 31.02 10.63 8.21
N LEU A 232 31.86 11.57 7.76
CA LEU A 232 32.33 11.62 6.37
C LEU A 232 33.08 10.34 5.98
N ALA A 233 33.92 9.79 6.87
CA ALA A 233 34.62 8.53 6.62
C ALA A 233 33.64 7.37 6.36
N GLY A 234 32.63 7.22 7.24
CA GLY A 234 31.62 6.17 7.08
C GLY A 234 30.82 6.34 5.77
N ALA A 235 30.52 7.57 5.38
CA ALA A 235 29.87 7.86 4.11
C ALA A 235 30.75 7.43 2.92
N LEU A 236 32.04 7.79 2.90
CA LEU A 236 32.95 7.43 1.80
C LEU A 236 33.15 5.92 1.64
N GLU A 237 33.23 5.19 2.76
CA GLU A 237 33.42 3.74 2.76
C GLU A 237 32.14 2.98 2.39
N GLY A 238 30.98 3.40 2.90
CA GLY A 238 29.73 2.63 2.79
C GLY A 238 28.77 3.07 1.69
N MET A 239 28.89 4.29 1.16
CA MET A 239 27.89 4.86 0.26
C MET A 239 27.73 4.08 -1.04
N GLY A 240 28.81 3.59 -1.63
CA GLY A 240 28.74 2.83 -2.88
C GLY A 240 27.94 1.54 -2.72
N GLN A 241 28.21 0.78 -1.67
CA GLN A 241 27.49 -0.45 -1.38
C GLN A 241 26.01 -0.17 -1.07
N ARG A 242 25.74 0.82 -0.23
CA ARG A 242 24.37 1.19 0.16
C ARG A 242 23.53 1.66 -1.02
N LEU A 243 24.12 2.48 -1.89
CA LEU A 243 23.47 2.99 -3.08
C LEU A 243 23.15 1.86 -4.07
N SER A 244 24.13 1.01 -4.35
CA SER A 244 23.94 -0.16 -5.22
C SER A 244 22.85 -1.09 -4.69
N SER A 245 22.84 -1.38 -3.38
CA SER A 245 21.76 -2.16 -2.74
C SER A 245 20.40 -1.49 -2.86
N SER A 246 20.30 -0.18 -2.59
CA SER A 246 19.03 0.56 -2.66
C SER A 246 18.46 0.60 -4.08
N ILE A 247 19.32 0.72 -5.10
CA ILE A 247 18.92 0.68 -6.51
C ILE A 247 18.47 -0.74 -6.91
N GLY A 248 19.18 -1.77 -6.44
CA GLY A 248 18.76 -3.17 -6.64
C GLY A 248 17.39 -3.44 -6.01
N GLU A 249 17.17 -2.96 -4.79
CA GLU A 249 15.89 -3.06 -4.10
C GLU A 249 14.76 -2.30 -4.81
N LEU A 250 15.01 -1.08 -5.29
CA LEU A 250 14.05 -0.31 -6.08
C LEU A 250 13.69 -1.05 -7.36
N THR A 251 14.69 -1.58 -8.07
CA THR A 251 14.48 -2.33 -9.32
C THR A 251 13.59 -3.54 -9.07
N ALA A 252 13.89 -4.33 -8.04
CA ALA A 252 13.08 -5.50 -7.66
C ALA A 252 11.65 -5.10 -7.22
N ALA A 253 11.50 -4.01 -6.48
CA ALA A 253 10.19 -3.51 -6.05
C ALA A 253 9.33 -3.04 -7.24
N VAL A 254 9.93 -2.36 -8.21
CA VAL A 254 9.26 -1.91 -9.44
C VAL A 254 8.88 -3.09 -10.33
N GLU A 255 9.77 -4.08 -10.46
CA GLU A 255 9.49 -5.32 -11.20
C GLU A 255 8.32 -6.09 -10.56
N SER A 256 8.32 -6.25 -9.24
CA SER A 256 7.22 -6.88 -8.49
C SER A 256 5.88 -6.14 -8.69
N SER A 257 5.89 -4.81 -8.57
CA SER A 257 4.69 -4.00 -8.83
C SER A 257 4.18 -4.11 -10.27
N SER A 258 5.05 -4.39 -11.23
CA SER A 258 4.70 -4.53 -12.65
C SER A 258 4.23 -5.95 -12.97
N ALA A 259 4.84 -6.97 -12.37
CA ALA A 259 4.49 -8.38 -12.55
C ALA A 259 3.06 -8.65 -12.07
N GLY A 260 2.67 -8.18 -10.87
CA GLY A 260 1.30 -8.33 -10.40
C GLY A 260 0.25 -7.69 -11.32
N LEU A 261 0.64 -6.67 -12.10
CA LEU A 261 -0.21 -6.03 -13.09
C LEU A 261 -0.34 -6.87 -14.36
N ARG A 262 0.75 -7.51 -14.81
CA ARG A 262 0.72 -8.48 -15.91
C ARG A 262 -0.11 -9.70 -15.55
N ASP A 263 0.08 -10.27 -14.36
CA ASP A 263 -0.68 -11.45 -13.91
C ASP A 263 -2.18 -11.14 -13.81
N SER A 264 -2.53 -9.95 -13.32
CA SER A 264 -3.92 -9.47 -13.31
C SER A 264 -4.46 -9.19 -14.71
N MET A 265 -3.63 -8.67 -15.62
CA MET A 265 -4.01 -8.43 -17.01
C MET A 265 -4.16 -9.72 -17.81
N ASP A 266 -3.34 -10.74 -17.57
CA ASP A 266 -3.44 -12.04 -18.24
C ASP A 266 -4.68 -12.79 -17.75
N ALA A 267 -4.98 -12.75 -16.45
CA ALA A 267 -6.23 -13.26 -15.89
C ALA A 267 -7.46 -12.51 -16.42
N VAL A 268 -7.38 -11.18 -16.55
CA VAL A 268 -8.47 -10.38 -17.15
C VAL A 268 -8.55 -10.58 -18.65
N ALA A 269 -7.45 -10.74 -19.38
CA ALA A 269 -7.43 -10.98 -20.83
C ALA A 269 -8.04 -12.35 -21.16
N GLN A 270 -7.76 -13.35 -20.31
CA GLN A 270 -8.47 -14.64 -20.35
C GLN A 270 -9.96 -14.49 -20.06
N ALA A 271 -10.37 -13.58 -19.17
CA ALA A 271 -11.78 -13.31 -18.87
C ALA A 271 -12.48 -12.34 -19.86
N THR A 272 -11.74 -11.49 -20.59
CA THR A 272 -12.24 -10.48 -21.54
C THR A 272 -12.11 -10.89 -23.00
N GLN A 273 -11.49 -12.04 -23.30
CA GLN A 273 -11.68 -12.74 -24.57
C GLN A 273 -13.17 -13.04 -24.84
N ASP A 274 -14.01 -13.00 -23.80
CA ASP A 274 -15.48 -13.09 -23.87
C ASP A 274 -16.22 -11.73 -24.01
N GLN A 275 -15.54 -10.58 -23.92
CA GLN A 275 -16.23 -9.26 -23.86
C GLN A 275 -15.38 -8.07 -24.38
N GLY A 276 -14.66 -8.24 -25.49
CA GLY A 276 -13.78 -7.20 -26.04
C GLY A 276 -14.50 -6.16 -26.91
N ALA A 277 -14.53 -4.88 -26.49
CA ALA A 277 -14.57 -3.70 -27.39
C ALA A 277 -14.60 -2.30 -26.71
N ARG A 278 -14.78 -2.15 -25.39
CA ARG A 278 -15.19 -0.84 -24.81
C ARG A 278 -14.19 -0.08 -23.90
N LEU A 279 -12.97 -0.56 -23.68
CA LEU A 279 -12.11 -0.06 -22.59
C LEU A 279 -10.93 0.87 -22.96
N ASP A 280 -10.72 1.19 -24.24
CA ASP A 280 -9.50 1.90 -24.69
C ASP A 280 -9.51 3.44 -24.48
N GLY A 281 -10.66 4.08 -24.30
CA GLY A 281 -10.77 5.55 -24.36
C GLY A 281 -10.33 6.30 -23.10
N ALA A 282 -10.55 5.76 -21.90
CA ALA A 282 -10.37 6.50 -20.64
C ALA A 282 -8.94 6.41 -20.06
N VAL A 283 -8.09 5.55 -20.63
CA VAL A 283 -6.73 5.25 -20.14
C VAL A 283 -5.69 6.26 -20.64
N ARG A 284 -6.02 7.17 -21.57
CA ARG A 284 -5.02 8.07 -22.15
C ARG A 284 -4.87 9.42 -21.44
N GLY A 285 -5.89 9.89 -20.70
CA GLY A 285 -5.95 11.26 -20.19
C GLY A 285 -5.01 11.59 -19.03
N GLY A 286 -5.03 10.78 -17.95
CA GLY A 286 -4.20 11.01 -16.76
C GLY A 286 -2.73 10.57 -16.93
N PHE A 287 -2.52 9.53 -17.74
CA PHE A 287 -1.21 8.95 -17.98
C PHE A 287 -0.24 9.88 -18.73
N GLY A 288 -0.75 10.79 -19.56
CA GLY A 288 0.09 11.67 -20.37
C GLY A 288 0.97 12.61 -19.53
N ALA A 289 0.41 13.18 -18.45
CA ALA A 289 1.16 14.09 -17.57
C ALA A 289 2.22 13.35 -16.74
N LEU A 290 1.90 12.16 -16.23
CA LEU A 290 2.84 11.33 -15.46
C LEU A 290 3.97 10.81 -16.36
N ALA A 291 3.65 10.34 -17.57
CA ALA A 291 4.62 9.88 -18.56
C ALA A 291 5.57 11.01 -18.98
N GLN A 292 5.05 12.21 -19.26
CA GLN A 292 5.89 13.35 -19.64
C GLN A 292 6.90 13.74 -18.54
N ARG A 293 6.46 13.70 -17.28
CA ARG A 293 7.32 13.98 -16.11
C ARG A 293 8.41 12.93 -15.97
N HIS A 294 8.04 11.67 -16.11
CA HIS A 294 8.96 10.54 -16.11
C HIS A 294 10.02 10.67 -17.22
N ASP A 295 9.59 10.89 -18.45
CA ASP A 295 10.47 10.93 -19.63
C ASP A 295 11.48 12.09 -19.52
N ARG A 296 11.03 13.26 -19.03
CA ARG A 296 11.92 14.39 -18.76
C ARG A 296 13.00 14.02 -17.73
N ALA A 297 12.64 13.34 -16.65
CA ALA A 297 13.61 12.93 -15.64
C ALA A 297 14.64 11.93 -16.19
N LEU A 298 14.22 10.99 -17.04
CA LEU A 298 15.13 10.08 -17.74
C LEU A 298 16.07 10.80 -18.70
N GLU A 299 15.55 11.74 -19.49
CA GLU A 299 16.35 12.56 -20.40
C GLU A 299 17.44 13.33 -19.62
N MET A 300 17.09 13.87 -18.45
CA MET A 300 18.06 14.54 -17.59
C MET A 300 19.14 13.59 -17.05
N LEU A 301 18.78 12.36 -16.65
CA LEU A 301 19.75 11.34 -16.21
C LEU A 301 20.70 10.95 -17.35
N ASP A 302 20.18 10.71 -18.55
CA ASP A 302 20.99 10.41 -19.74
C ASP A 302 21.94 11.57 -20.09
N ASN A 303 21.45 12.81 -20.01
CA ASN A 303 22.28 14.00 -20.22
C ASN A 303 23.43 14.08 -19.20
N ILE A 304 23.21 13.74 -17.93
CA ILE A 304 24.25 13.69 -16.90
C ILE A 304 25.27 12.60 -17.22
N GLN A 305 24.81 11.43 -17.70
CA GLN A 305 25.70 10.36 -18.14
C GLN A 305 26.58 10.80 -19.32
N ARG A 306 26.01 11.51 -20.30
CA ARG A 306 26.72 11.97 -21.50
C ARG A 306 27.68 13.14 -21.25
N ARG A 307 27.38 14.01 -20.28
CA ARG A 307 28.26 15.13 -19.87
C ARG A 307 29.54 14.67 -19.20
N ARG A 308 29.65 13.40 -18.81
CA ARG A 308 30.90 12.80 -18.29
C ARG A 308 31.90 12.72 -19.43
N VAL A 309 32.68 13.78 -19.61
CA VAL A 309 33.81 13.78 -20.55
C VAL A 309 34.69 12.58 -20.21
N PRO A 310 34.92 11.64 -21.14
CA PRO A 310 35.93 10.62 -20.96
C PRO A 310 37.26 11.36 -20.84
N ARG A 311 37.92 11.31 -19.68
CA ARG A 311 39.31 11.78 -19.63
C ARG A 311 40.10 10.93 -20.62
N PRO A 312 40.91 11.54 -21.51
CA PRO A 312 41.78 10.77 -22.38
C PRO A 312 42.68 9.90 -21.51
N ARG A 313 42.71 8.60 -21.85
CA ARG A 313 43.64 7.62 -21.30
C ARG A 313 45.02 7.96 -21.86
N GLY A 314 45.69 8.93 -21.25
CA GLY A 314 46.99 9.41 -21.73
C GLY A 314 47.73 10.13 -20.63
N LEU A 315 48.43 9.37 -19.80
CA LEU A 315 49.70 9.73 -19.14
C LEU A 315 50.15 8.56 -18.25
N ARG A 316 50.57 7.50 -18.94
CA ARG A 316 51.57 6.50 -18.56
C ARG A 316 52.04 6.00 -19.93
N ASP A 317 53.29 6.12 -20.33
CA ASP A 317 54.49 5.72 -19.62
C ASP A 317 55.67 6.67 -19.87
N GLY A 318 56.71 6.53 -19.05
CA GLY A 318 57.85 7.44 -18.97
C GLY A 318 58.54 7.74 -20.30
N GLU A 319 58.94 9.01 -20.42
CA GLU A 319 60.13 9.38 -21.16
C GLU A 319 61.17 9.85 -20.13
N TYR A 320 62.41 9.45 -20.41
CA TYR A 320 63.62 9.49 -19.58
C TYR A 320 64.02 10.90 -19.12
#